data_AF-A0A8R2NKS4-F1
#
_entry.id   AF-A0A8R2NKS4-F1
#
_cell.length_a   1.000
_cell.length_b   1.000
_cell.length_c   1.000
_cell.angle_alpha   90.00
_cell.angle_beta   90.00
_cell.angle_gamma   90.00
#
_symmetry.space_group_name_H-M   'P 1'
#
loop_
_entity.id
_entity.type
_entity.pdbx_description
1 polymer ?
#
loop_
_entity_poly.entity_id
_entity_poly.type
_entity_poly.pdbx_seq_one_letter_code
_entity_poly.pdbx_strand_id
1 'polypeptide(L)'
;MSQALSGHGCFQAYLTERTRAQSPSCMHCTAAYNDAELTIFLCPFWNESRAELTRSLGRPPRPEDVADLMCGPRQEDLPTEGRHQVRLLAAEKRNSSLFAAMIESIMGQKEALE
;
A
#
# COMPACT_ATOMS: atom_id res chain seq x y z
N MET A 1 -8.64 -3.23 -3.11
CA MET A 1 -8.34 -2.05 -2.25
C MET A 1 -9.24 -1.88 -1.02
N SER A 2 -10.54 -2.16 -1.05
CA SER A 2 -11.45 -1.94 0.10
C SER A 2 -10.94 -2.54 1.43
N GLN A 3 -10.47 -3.78 1.41
CA GLN A 3 -9.88 -4.46 2.58
C GLN A 3 -8.65 -3.73 3.12
N ALA A 4 -7.70 -3.39 2.24
CA ALA A 4 -6.50 -2.63 2.59
C ALA A 4 -6.82 -1.29 3.29
N LEU A 5 -7.85 -0.56 2.86
CA LEU A 5 -8.22 0.73 3.45
C LEU A 5 -9.04 0.59 4.74
N SER A 6 -9.84 -0.46 4.87
CA SER A 6 -10.67 -0.69 6.06
C SER A 6 -9.94 -1.44 7.17
N GLY A 7 -8.76 -2.02 6.88
CA GLY A 7 -8.07 -2.91 7.82
C GLY A 7 -8.81 -4.23 8.06
N HIS A 8 -9.81 -4.55 7.23
CA HIS A 8 -10.58 -5.78 7.31
C HIS A 8 -10.06 -6.83 6.35
N GLY A 9 -10.36 -8.11 6.61
CA GLY A 9 -10.12 -9.20 5.67
C GLY A 9 -9.05 -10.18 6.13
N CYS A 10 -8.05 -10.43 5.30
CA CYS A 10 -7.00 -11.44 5.53
C CYS A 10 -5.90 -11.00 6.52
N PHE A 11 -6.08 -9.92 7.26
CA PHE A 11 -5.13 -9.47 8.28
C PHE A 11 -5.31 -10.27 9.56
N GLN A 12 -4.21 -10.81 10.11
CA GLN A 12 -4.30 -11.69 11.29
C GLN A 12 -4.90 -10.96 12.50
N ALA A 13 -4.62 -9.66 12.68
CA ALA A 13 -5.27 -8.84 13.69
C ALA A 13 -6.80 -8.88 13.58
N TYR A 14 -7.33 -8.62 12.39
CA TYR A 14 -8.77 -8.66 12.13
C TYR A 14 -9.35 -10.07 12.26
N LEU A 15 -8.64 -11.10 11.77
CA LEU A 15 -9.09 -12.49 11.88
C LEU A 15 -9.18 -12.93 13.34
N THR A 16 -8.21 -12.57 14.19
CA THR A 16 -8.26 -12.85 15.63
C THR A 16 -9.43 -12.15 16.31
N GLU A 17 -9.68 -10.87 16.01
CA GLU A 17 -10.86 -10.15 16.54
C GLU A 17 -12.19 -10.83 16.17
N ARG A 18 -12.24 -11.52 15.03
CA ARG A 18 -13.40 -12.29 14.58
C ARG A 18 -13.36 -13.76 14.97
N THR A 19 -12.43 -14.17 15.83
CA THR A 19 -12.24 -15.56 16.29
C THR A 19 -12.00 -16.54 15.12
N ARG A 20 -11.35 -16.05 14.05
CA ARG A 20 -11.00 -16.82 12.84
C ARG A 20 -9.52 -17.20 12.77
N ALA A 21 -8.69 -16.59 13.62
CA ALA A 21 -7.27 -16.94 13.75
C ALA A 21 -6.85 -17.00 15.22
N GLN A 22 -5.81 -17.79 15.49
CA GLN A 22 -5.32 -18.05 16.86
C GLN A 22 -4.44 -16.92 17.41
N SER A 23 -3.84 -16.09 16.55
CA SER A 23 -2.89 -15.04 16.94
C SER A 23 -2.96 -13.87 15.95
N PRO A 24 -2.82 -12.61 16.41
CA PRO A 24 -2.79 -11.45 15.53
C PRO A 24 -1.44 -11.26 14.81
N SER A 25 -0.44 -12.11 15.09
CA SER A 25 0.92 -11.98 14.55
C SER A 25 1.00 -12.27 13.06
N CYS A 26 1.97 -11.65 12.40
CA CYS A 26 2.22 -11.89 10.98
C CYS A 26 2.73 -13.31 10.75
N MET A 27 2.16 -14.01 9.76
CA MET A 27 2.65 -15.35 9.37
C MET A 27 3.93 -15.31 8.52
N HIS A 28 4.35 -14.12 8.07
CA HIS A 28 5.46 -13.95 7.12
C HIS A 28 6.65 -13.15 7.65
N CYS A 29 6.55 -12.59 8.86
CA CYS A 29 7.64 -11.93 9.54
C CYS A 29 7.47 -12.00 11.07
N THR A 30 8.43 -11.48 11.83
CA THR A 30 8.43 -11.55 13.30
C THR A 30 7.53 -10.51 13.98
N ALA A 31 6.69 -9.80 13.23
CA ALA A 31 5.82 -8.76 13.78
C ALA A 31 4.67 -9.39 14.58
N ALA A 32 4.49 -8.92 15.81
CA ALA A 32 3.49 -9.46 16.73
C ALA A 32 2.04 -9.09 16.36
N TYR A 33 1.85 -8.05 15.53
CA TYR A 33 0.54 -7.54 15.12
C TYR A 33 0.53 -7.27 13.62
N ASN A 34 -0.33 -7.97 12.89
CA ASN A 34 -0.47 -7.87 11.45
C ASN A 34 -1.80 -7.21 11.08
N ASP A 35 -1.73 -5.90 10.84
CA ASP A 35 -2.78 -5.08 10.26
C ASP A 35 -2.44 -4.72 8.79
N ALA A 36 -3.24 -3.83 8.21
CA ALA A 36 -3.03 -3.34 6.84
C ALA A 36 -1.69 -2.61 6.71
N GLU A 37 -1.34 -1.74 7.65
CA GLU A 37 -0.12 -0.95 7.59
C GLU A 37 1.12 -1.85 7.60
N LEU A 38 1.18 -2.81 8.53
CA LEU A 38 2.25 -3.78 8.58
C LEU A 38 2.35 -4.56 7.27
N THR A 39 1.22 -5.09 6.79
CA THR A 39 1.20 -5.89 5.56
C THR A 39 1.72 -5.10 4.36
N ILE A 40 1.17 -3.91 4.15
CA ILE A 40 1.38 -3.14 2.92
C ILE A 40 2.76 -2.48 2.92
N PHE A 41 3.20 -1.91 4.05
CA PHE A 41 4.38 -1.03 4.08
C PHE A 41 5.59 -1.61 4.81
N LEU A 42 5.40 -2.46 5.83
CA LEU A 42 6.48 -2.83 6.75
C LEU A 42 6.99 -4.26 6.58
N CYS A 43 6.10 -5.20 6.27
CA CYS A 43 6.42 -6.62 6.27
C CYS A 43 7.37 -6.96 5.11
N PRO A 44 8.60 -7.46 5.38
CA PRO A 44 9.64 -7.63 4.36
C PRO A 44 9.31 -8.70 3.32
N PHE A 45 8.40 -9.63 3.62
CA PHE A 45 7.91 -10.63 2.67
C PHE A 45 7.36 -9.99 1.38
N TRP A 46 6.72 -8.82 1.50
CA TRP A 46 6.11 -8.10 0.38
C TRP A 46 7.06 -7.10 -0.32
N ASN A 47 8.36 -7.19 -0.08
CA ASN A 47 9.35 -6.27 -0.68
C ASN A 47 9.33 -6.32 -2.21
N GLU A 48 9.15 -7.50 -2.81
CA GLU A 48 9.09 -7.65 -4.26
C GLU A 48 7.86 -6.94 -4.85
N SER A 49 6.69 -7.10 -4.24
CA SER A 49 5.46 -6.41 -4.66
C SER A 49 5.60 -4.88 -4.58
N ARG A 50 6.39 -4.36 -3.62
CA ARG A 50 6.70 -2.92 -3.50
C ARG A 50 7.76 -2.42 -4.47
N ALA A 51 8.51 -3.31 -5.15
CA ALA A 51 9.74 -2.94 -5.84
C ALA A 51 9.51 -1.93 -6.97
N GLU A 52 8.42 -2.07 -7.73
CA GLU A 52 8.16 -1.17 -8.85
C GLU A 52 7.78 0.24 -8.38
N LEU A 53 6.87 0.36 -7.42
CA LEU A 53 6.53 1.65 -6.83
C LEU A 53 7.74 2.29 -6.14
N THR A 54 8.54 1.48 -5.43
CA THR A 54 9.79 1.94 -4.79
C THR A 54 10.76 2.56 -5.80
N ARG A 55 10.96 1.93 -6.96
CA ARG A 55 11.78 2.49 -8.04
C ARG A 55 11.20 3.79 -8.59
N SER A 56 9.88 3.88 -8.70
CA SER A 56 9.21 5.09 -9.21
C SER A 56 9.30 6.27 -8.23
N LEU A 57 9.20 6.01 -6.92
CA LEU A 57 9.30 7.02 -5.86
C LEU A 57 10.75 7.35 -5.47
N GLY A 58 11.72 6.48 -5.81
CA GLY A 58 13.12 6.58 -5.36
C GLY A 58 13.33 6.18 -3.90
N ARG A 59 12.28 5.73 -3.21
CA ARG A 59 12.28 5.23 -1.83
C ARG A 59 11.09 4.28 -1.61
N PRO A 60 11.09 3.46 -0.55
CA PRO A 60 9.92 2.66 -0.21
C PRO A 60 8.68 3.54 0.00
N PRO A 61 7.48 3.08 -0.42
CA PRO A 61 6.23 3.73 -0.10
C PRO A 61 5.98 3.66 1.41
N ARG A 62 5.33 4.68 1.96
CA ARG A 62 4.98 4.81 3.37
C ARG A 62 3.50 5.17 3.53
N PRO A 63 2.91 4.98 4.72
CA PRO A 63 1.51 5.33 4.97
C PRO A 63 1.17 6.78 4.64
N GLU A 64 2.11 7.72 4.85
CA GLU A 64 1.89 9.14 4.57
C GLU A 64 1.72 9.44 3.08
N ASP A 65 2.18 8.54 2.20
CA ASP A 65 2.08 8.73 0.75
C ASP A 65 0.68 8.39 0.21
N VAL A 66 -0.17 7.71 1.00
CA VAL A 66 -1.44 7.16 0.52
C VAL A 66 -2.37 8.25 -0.01
N ALA A 67 -2.44 9.41 0.66
CA ALA A 67 -3.30 10.50 0.23
C ALA A 67 -2.90 10.99 -1.18
N ASP A 68 -1.62 11.24 -1.41
CA ASP A 68 -1.11 11.72 -2.70
C ASP A 68 -1.21 10.64 -3.79
N LEU A 69 -0.92 9.38 -3.44
CA LEU A 69 -0.99 8.26 -4.38
C LEU A 69 -2.43 7.94 -4.82
N MET A 70 -3.41 8.13 -3.94
CA MET A 70 -4.82 7.84 -4.22
C MET A 70 -5.57 9.01 -4.83
N CYS A 71 -5.35 10.22 -4.30
CA CYS A 71 -6.13 11.41 -4.65
C CYS A 71 -5.40 12.35 -5.61
N GLY A 72 -4.10 12.15 -5.82
CA GLY A 72 -3.26 13.12 -6.51
C GLY A 72 -2.88 14.32 -5.63
N PRO A 73 -2.09 15.26 -6.17
CA PRO A 73 -1.57 16.40 -5.45
C PRO A 73 -2.69 17.38 -5.16
N ARG A 74 -2.52 18.16 -4.11
CA ARG A 74 -3.46 19.24 -3.82
C ARG A 74 -3.34 20.31 -4.90
N GLN A 75 -4.46 20.91 -5.28
CA GLN A 75 -4.53 21.96 -6.30
C GLN A 75 -3.53 23.11 -6.03
N GLU A 76 -3.28 23.42 -4.76
CA GLU A 76 -2.35 24.45 -4.32
C GLU A 76 -0.86 24.10 -4.51
N ASP A 77 -0.52 22.82 -4.65
CA ASP A 77 0.86 22.36 -4.83
C ASP A 77 1.25 22.25 -6.32
N LEU A 78 0.30 22.45 -7.23
CA LEU A 78 0.52 22.34 -8.67
C LEU A 78 1.24 23.58 -9.24
N PRO A 79 2.31 23.40 -10.03
CA PRO A 79 2.98 24.52 -10.68
C PRO A 79 2.05 25.25 -11.65
N THR A 80 2.18 26.57 -11.70
CA THR A 80 1.42 27.43 -12.64
C THR A 80 1.87 27.23 -14.10
N GLU A 81 3.07 26.70 -14.34
CA GLU A 81 3.60 26.46 -15.69
C GLU A 81 3.16 25.11 -16.29
N GLY A 82 2.45 25.17 -17.42
CA GLY A 82 1.78 24.00 -18.01
C GLY A 82 2.67 22.80 -18.37
N ARG A 83 3.92 22.98 -18.84
CA ARG A 83 4.78 21.85 -19.22
C ARG A 83 5.31 21.06 -18.00
N HIS A 84 5.58 21.75 -16.91
CA HIS A 84 6.01 21.11 -15.66
C HIS A 84 4.81 20.42 -14.98
N GLN A 85 3.65 21.08 -15.01
CA GLN A 85 2.38 20.54 -14.53
C GLN A 85 2.01 19.23 -15.23
N VAL A 86 2.11 19.17 -16.57
CA VAL A 86 1.81 17.94 -17.35
C VAL A 86 2.73 16.78 -16.95
N ARG A 87 4.03 17.03 -16.75
CA ARG A 87 4.99 15.98 -16.38
C ARG A 87 4.76 15.46 -14.96
N LEU A 88 4.44 16.35 -14.02
CA LEU A 88 4.10 15.98 -12.64
C LEU A 88 2.84 15.13 -12.61
N LEU A 89 1.75 15.59 -13.23
CA LEU A 89 0.49 14.85 -13.31
C LEU A 89 0.65 13.47 -13.97
N ALA A 90 1.51 13.36 -15.00
CA ALA A 90 1.81 12.08 -15.63
C ALA A 90 2.56 11.12 -14.68
N ALA A 91 3.54 11.64 -13.92
CA ALA A 91 4.27 10.86 -12.94
C ALA A 91 3.36 10.40 -11.78
N GLU A 92 2.47 11.26 -11.32
CA GLU A 92 1.50 10.94 -10.26
C GLU A 92 0.48 9.90 -10.72
N LYS A 93 -0.08 10.05 -11.93
CA LYS A 93 -0.97 9.04 -12.50
C LYS A 93 -0.29 7.68 -12.59
N ARG A 94 1.00 7.66 -12.97
CA ARG A 94 1.80 6.44 -12.97
C ARG A 94 1.97 5.88 -11.56
N ASN A 95 2.36 6.70 -10.60
CA ASN A 95 2.55 6.28 -9.21
C ASN A 95 1.24 5.76 -8.58
N SER A 96 0.12 6.41 -8.87
CA SER A 96 -1.21 5.99 -8.45
C SER A 96 -1.56 4.60 -9.00
N SER A 97 -1.29 4.37 -10.29
CA SER A 97 -1.52 3.07 -10.93
C SER A 97 -0.60 1.98 -10.37
N LEU A 98 0.67 2.30 -10.12
CA LEU A 98 1.61 1.39 -9.48
C LEU A 98 1.23 1.05 -8.04
N PHE A 99 0.73 2.03 -7.28
CA PHE A 99 0.22 1.82 -5.94
C PHE A 99 -1.00 0.90 -5.94
N ALA A 100 -1.97 1.13 -6.83
CA ALA A 100 -3.12 0.25 -6.98
C ALA A 100 -2.72 -1.21 -7.29
N ALA A 101 -1.83 -1.40 -8.27
CA ALA A 101 -1.34 -2.71 -8.66
C ALA A 101 -0.56 -3.41 -7.54
N MET A 102 0.27 -2.66 -6.80
CA MET A 102 0.98 -3.15 -5.62
C MET A 102 0.01 -3.67 -4.55
N ILE A 103 -1.03 -2.88 -4.23
CA ILE A 103 -2.04 -3.28 -3.24
C ILE A 103 -2.80 -4.53 -3.71
N GLU A 104 -3.21 -4.58 -4.97
CA GLU A 104 -3.92 -5.74 -5.53
C GLU A 104 -3.07 -7.00 -5.49
N SER A 105 -1.79 -6.89 -5.84
CA SER A 105 -0.83 -8.00 -5.77
C SER A 105 -0.66 -8.51 -4.33
N ILE A 106 -0.39 -7.63 -3.37
CA ILE A 106 -0.19 -8.00 -1.96
C ILE A 106 -1.46 -8.64 -1.40
N MET A 107 -2.61 -8.01 -1.59
CA MET A 107 -3.87 -8.49 -1.01
C MET A 107 -4.29 -9.82 -1.63
N GLY A 108 -4.20 -9.96 -2.96
CA GLY A 108 -4.57 -11.22 -3.63
C GLY A 108 -3.64 -12.39 -3.25
N GLN A 109 -2.34 -12.13 -3.11
CA GLN A 109 -1.41 -13.16 -2.63
C GLN A 109 -1.67 -13.52 -1.17
N LYS A 110 -1.90 -12.53 -0.29
CA LYS A 110 -2.18 -12.77 1.12
C LYS A 110 -3.47 -13.55 1.30
N GLU A 111 -4.56 -13.20 0.61
CA GLU A 111 -5.82 -13.95 0.67
C GLU A 111 -5.67 -15.43 0.28
N ALA A 112 -4.71 -15.77 -0.59
CA ALA A 112 -4.45 -17.15 -0.97
C ALA A 112 -3.58 -17.92 0.05
N LEU A 113 -2.86 -17.20 0.92
CA LEU A 113 -1.93 -17.77 1.91
C LEU A 113 -2.56 -17.96 3.30
N GLU A 114 -3.68 -17.29 3.58
CA GLU A 114 -4.38 -17.24 4.87
C GLU A 114 -5.63 -18.12 4.88
#